data_AF-A0A6J8BBG8-F1
#
_entry.id   AF-A0A6J8BBG8-F1
#
_cell.length_a   1.000
_cell.length_b   1.000
_cell.length_c   1.000
_cell.angle_alpha   90.00
_cell.angle_beta   90.00
_cell.angle_gamma   90.00
#
_symmetry.space_group_name_H-M   'P 1'
#
loop_
_entity.id
_entity.type
_entity.pdbx_description
1 polymer ?
#
loop_
_entity_poly.entity_id
_entity_poly.type
_entity_poly.pdbx_seq_one_letter_code
_entity_poly.pdbx_strand_id
1 'polypeptide(L)'
;MWCKESLKHLAFQYILNGTEKSHYRPLYGLIRIPWSHPLTWLWTIFYYIFSAVGITAGAHRLWSHRSYKAKTPLRILLAIMNSAALQNDILEWSRDHRVHHKYSETDADPHNARRGFFFSHIGWLLVRKHPDVARKGKQLDMSDLYADKVVMIQRR
;
A
#
# COMPACT_ATOMS: atom_id res chain seq x y z
N MET A 1 -25.62 -19.70 1.74
CA MET A 1 -24.18 -19.81 1.43
C MET A 1 -23.86 -19.12 0.11
N TRP A 2 -24.24 -17.84 -0.03
CA TRP A 2 -24.24 -17.09 -1.30
C TRP A 2 -24.17 -15.57 -1.02
N CYS A 3 -23.15 -15.09 -0.29
CA CYS A 3 -23.04 -13.65 0.02
C CYS A 3 -21.61 -13.16 0.33
N LYS A 4 -20.56 -13.87 -0.11
CA LYS A 4 -19.16 -13.42 0.05
C LYS A 4 -18.36 -13.38 -1.25
N GLU A 5 -18.72 -14.15 -2.28
CA GLU A 5 -18.11 -14.04 -3.61
C GLU A 5 -18.52 -12.76 -4.38
N SER A 6 -19.79 -12.30 -4.31
CA SER A 6 -20.25 -11.18 -5.17
C SER A 6 -19.68 -9.81 -4.77
N LEU A 7 -19.41 -9.58 -3.47
CA LEU A 7 -18.81 -8.34 -2.97
C LEU A 7 -17.36 -8.15 -3.43
N LYS A 8 -16.61 -9.23 -3.65
CA LYS A 8 -15.23 -9.17 -4.16
C LYS A 8 -15.20 -8.80 -5.64
N HIS A 9 -16.20 -9.25 -6.41
CA HIS A 9 -16.37 -8.84 -7.80
C HIS A 9 -16.76 -7.36 -7.91
N LEU A 10 -17.60 -6.85 -7.00
CA LEU A 10 -17.96 -5.43 -6.96
C LEU A 10 -16.79 -4.52 -6.56
N ALA A 11 -15.95 -4.92 -5.60
CA ALA A 11 -14.75 -4.14 -5.24
C ALA A 11 -13.72 -4.09 -6.38
N PHE A 12 -13.53 -5.21 -7.09
CA PHE A 12 -12.63 -5.26 -8.25
C PHE A 12 -13.19 -4.46 -9.45
N GLN A 13 -14.50 -4.53 -9.67
CA GLN A 13 -15.20 -3.67 -10.64
C GLN A 13 -15.13 -2.18 -10.25
N TYR A 14 -15.17 -1.82 -8.97
CA TYR A 14 -15.07 -0.42 -8.52
C TYR A 14 -13.65 0.14 -8.70
N ILE A 15 -12.63 -0.67 -8.47
CA ILE A 15 -11.23 -0.33 -8.77
C ILE A 15 -11.05 -0.15 -10.28
N LEU A 16 -11.54 -1.09 -11.10
CA LEU A 16 -11.44 -1.01 -12.56
C LEU A 16 -12.25 0.16 -13.16
N ASN A 17 -13.49 0.37 -12.72
CA ASN A 17 -14.36 1.45 -13.19
C ASN A 17 -13.88 2.84 -12.69
N GLY A 18 -13.22 2.91 -11.53
CA GLY A 18 -12.53 4.11 -11.05
C GLY A 18 -11.26 4.41 -11.85
N THR A 19 -10.54 3.38 -12.28
CA THR A 19 -9.33 3.53 -13.08
C THR A 19 -9.60 4.00 -14.51
N GLU A 20 -10.64 3.53 -15.20
CA GLU A 20 -10.87 3.91 -16.61
C GLU A 20 -11.10 5.42 -16.81
N LYS A 21 -11.70 6.12 -15.83
CA LYS A 21 -11.84 7.61 -15.85
C LYS A 21 -10.66 8.37 -15.24
N SER A 22 -9.65 7.66 -14.73
CA SER A 22 -8.54 8.21 -13.97
C SER A 22 -7.28 8.40 -14.83
N HIS A 23 -7.04 7.58 -15.86
CA HIS A 23 -5.74 7.49 -16.51
C HIS A 23 -5.33 8.73 -17.33
N TYR A 24 -6.30 9.50 -17.85
CA TYR A 24 -6.02 10.75 -18.58
C TYR A 24 -5.76 11.95 -17.66
N ARG A 25 -6.18 11.88 -16.38
CA ARG A 25 -6.07 13.00 -15.44
C ARG A 25 -4.62 13.29 -15.00
N PRO A 26 -3.76 12.28 -14.75
CA PRO A 26 -2.34 12.52 -14.52
C PRO A 26 -1.67 13.18 -15.72
N LEU A 27 -1.93 12.70 -16.94
CA LEU A 27 -1.34 13.26 -18.16
C LEU A 27 -1.78 14.71 -18.37
N TYR A 28 -3.07 15.00 -18.18
CA TYR A 28 -3.60 16.36 -18.17
C TYR A 28 -2.96 17.21 -17.06
N GLY A 29 -2.81 16.66 -15.85
CA GLY A 29 -2.13 17.31 -14.73
C GLY A 29 -0.70 17.73 -15.09
N LEU A 30 0.08 16.83 -15.70
CA LEU A 30 1.45 17.10 -16.14
C LEU A 30 1.52 18.27 -17.12
N ILE A 31 0.61 18.32 -18.09
CA ILE A 31 0.53 19.42 -19.06
C ILE A 31 0.20 20.74 -18.35
N ARG A 32 -0.52 20.72 -17.23
CA ARG A 32 -0.93 21.94 -16.51
C ARG A 32 0.10 22.41 -15.47
N ILE A 33 1.14 21.63 -15.16
CA ILE A 33 2.13 21.99 -14.13
C ILE A 33 2.76 23.38 -14.40
N PRO A 34 3.30 23.69 -15.60
CA PRO A 34 3.93 24.99 -15.85
C PRO A 34 3.00 26.20 -15.69
N TRP A 35 1.68 26.00 -15.77
CA TRP A 35 0.65 27.03 -15.64
C TRP A 35 -0.01 27.05 -14.27
N SER A 36 0.43 26.21 -13.32
CA SER A 36 -0.14 26.14 -11.99
C SER A 36 0.54 27.11 -11.02
N HIS A 37 -0.23 27.64 -10.08
CA HIS A 37 0.25 28.62 -9.09
C HIS A 37 1.40 28.03 -8.26
N PRO A 38 2.49 28.78 -7.93
CA PRO A 38 3.65 28.25 -7.20
C PRO A 38 3.31 27.54 -5.87
N LEU A 39 2.27 27.99 -5.16
CA LEU A 39 1.78 27.30 -3.95
C LEU A 39 1.32 25.85 -4.22
N THR A 40 0.82 25.56 -5.42
CA THR A 40 0.46 24.19 -5.85
C THR A 40 1.70 23.31 -5.94
N TRP A 41 2.83 23.86 -6.39
CA TRP A 41 4.09 23.12 -6.51
C TRP A 41 4.64 22.82 -5.11
N LEU A 42 4.66 23.82 -4.24
CA LEU A 42 5.07 23.65 -2.84
C LEU A 42 4.18 22.63 -2.12
N TRP A 43 2.87 22.71 -2.31
CA TRP A 43 1.93 21.74 -1.76
C TRP A 43 2.19 20.33 -2.29
N THR A 44 2.46 20.17 -3.59
CA THR A 44 2.76 18.87 -4.21
C THR A 44 4.03 18.25 -3.62
N ILE A 45 5.10 19.04 -3.48
CA ILE A 45 6.36 18.58 -2.87
C ILE A 45 6.14 18.21 -1.41
N PHE A 46 5.45 19.06 -0.65
CA PHE A 46 5.11 18.78 0.74
C PHE A 46 4.31 17.49 0.88
N TYR A 47 3.25 17.33 0.09
CA TYR A 47 2.37 16.16 0.14
C TYR A 47 3.12 14.88 -0.24
N TYR A 48 3.98 14.95 -1.27
CA TYR A 48 4.84 13.83 -1.67
C TYR A 48 5.77 13.38 -0.52
N ILE A 49 6.47 14.33 0.12
CA ILE A 49 7.35 14.02 1.26
C ILE A 49 6.52 13.48 2.43
N PHE A 50 5.38 14.12 2.72
CA PHE A 50 4.49 13.74 3.81
C PHE A 50 4.00 12.30 3.67
N SER A 51 3.54 11.90 2.47
CA SER A 51 3.11 10.54 2.20
C SER A 51 4.29 9.55 2.17
N ALA A 52 5.43 9.94 1.60
CA ALA A 52 6.63 9.11 1.54
C ALA A 52 7.17 8.77 2.94
N VAL A 53 7.11 9.71 3.88
CA VAL A 53 7.46 9.46 5.29
C VAL A 53 6.50 8.45 5.92
N GLY A 54 5.20 8.53 5.63
CA GLY A 54 4.20 7.56 6.08
C GLY A 54 4.51 6.12 5.64
N ILE A 55 4.98 5.93 4.41
CA ILE A 55 5.44 4.61 3.94
C ILE A 55 6.77 4.22 4.60
N THR A 56 7.78 5.07 4.47
CA THR A 56 9.17 4.69 4.79
C THR A 56 9.45 4.63 6.30
N ALA A 57 9.04 5.64 7.05
CA ALA A 57 9.22 5.67 8.50
C ALA A 57 8.12 4.84 9.18
N GLY A 58 6.88 4.90 8.67
CA GLY A 58 5.74 4.16 9.19
C GLY A 58 5.70 2.71 8.71
N ALA A 59 4.97 2.42 7.64
CA ALA A 59 4.65 1.06 7.18
C ALA A 59 5.88 0.15 7.09
N HIS A 60 6.96 0.68 6.54
CA HIS A 60 8.20 -0.05 6.33
C HIS A 60 8.99 -0.26 7.63
N ARG A 61 9.57 0.81 8.23
CA ARG A 61 10.51 0.67 9.36
C ARG A 61 9.82 0.39 10.69
N LEU A 62 8.71 1.05 10.98
CA LEU A 62 8.01 0.90 12.27
C LEU A 62 7.21 -0.40 12.31
N TRP A 63 6.26 -0.57 11.38
CA TRP A 63 5.29 -1.67 11.45
C TRP A 63 5.80 -2.96 10.81
N SER A 64 6.49 -2.91 9.66
CA SER A 64 6.97 -4.14 9.02
C SER A 64 8.22 -4.71 9.68
N HIS A 65 9.24 -3.88 9.89
CA HIS A 65 10.54 -4.32 10.41
C HIS A 65 10.73 -4.13 11.92
N ARG A 66 9.85 -3.41 12.60
CA ARG A 66 9.96 -3.14 14.04
C ARG A 66 11.34 -2.54 14.42
N SER A 67 11.93 -1.73 13.53
CA SER A 67 13.29 -1.20 13.69
C SER A 67 13.43 -0.17 14.81
N TYR A 68 12.31 0.39 15.27
CA TYR A 68 12.25 1.31 16.40
C TYR A 68 10.89 1.25 17.08
N LYS A 69 10.79 1.84 18.28
CA LYS A 69 9.53 1.97 19.04
C LYS A 69 9.05 3.42 18.99
N ALA A 70 7.77 3.62 18.71
CA ALA A 70 7.14 4.93 18.69
C ALA A 70 6.06 5.05 19.77
N LYS A 71 5.96 6.21 20.42
CA LYS A 71 4.82 6.53 21.28
C LYS A 71 3.56 6.79 20.44
N THR A 72 2.39 6.67 21.06
CA THR A 72 1.09 6.78 20.38
C THR A 72 0.92 8.03 19.50
N PRO A 73 1.35 9.25 19.90
CA PRO A 73 1.22 10.43 19.03
C PRO A 73 1.95 10.28 17.69
N LEU A 74 3.17 9.76 17.71
CA LEU A 74 3.95 9.52 16.49
C LEU A 74 3.32 8.39 15.65
N ARG A 75 2.79 7.33 16.28
CA ARG A 75 2.07 6.27 15.56
C ARG A 75 0.85 6.81 14.83
N ILE A 76 0.06 7.67 15.48
CA ILE A 76 -1.12 8.30 14.87
C ILE A 76 -0.70 9.19 13.70
N LEU A 77 0.32 10.03 13.88
CA LEU A 77 0.84 10.90 12.80
C LEU A 77 1.29 10.06 11.59
N LEU A 78 2.09 9.02 11.83
CA LEU A 78 2.58 8.14 10.77
C LEU A 78 1.45 7.36 10.09
N ALA A 79 0.37 7.03 10.81
CA ALA A 79 -0.80 6.37 10.23
C ALA A 79 -1.58 7.31 9.31
N ILE A 80 -1.74 8.58 9.70
CA ILE A 80 -2.34 9.62 8.84
C ILE A 80 -1.48 9.85 7.59
N MET A 81 -0.16 9.97 7.75
CA MET A 81 0.80 10.09 6.65
C MET A 81 0.75 8.88 5.72
N ASN A 82 0.64 7.67 6.27
CA ASN A 82 0.52 6.44 5.49
C ASN A 82 -0.79 6.40 4.68
N SER A 83 -1.91 6.81 5.28
CA SER A 83 -3.20 6.90 4.57
C SER A 83 -3.16 7.88 3.40
N ALA A 84 -2.36 8.96 3.48
CA ALA A 84 -2.14 9.88 2.36
C ALA A 84 -1.40 9.25 1.17
N ALA A 85 -0.68 8.14 1.37
CA ALA A 85 0.07 7.47 0.31
C ALA A 85 -0.77 6.52 -0.54
N LEU A 86 -1.94 6.10 -0.06
CA LEU A 86 -2.90 5.24 -0.78
C LEU A 86 -2.31 3.89 -1.25
N GLN A 87 -1.41 3.28 -0.47
CA GLN A 87 -0.79 1.99 -0.77
C GLN A 87 -1.37 0.82 0.06
N ASN A 88 -2.69 0.74 0.20
CA ASN A 88 -3.40 -0.14 1.14
C ASN A 88 -3.18 0.20 2.62
N ASP A 89 -3.93 -0.45 3.52
CA ASP A 89 -3.79 -0.26 4.96
C ASP A 89 -2.48 -0.84 5.51
N ILE A 90 -2.05 -0.33 6.67
CA ILE A 90 -0.78 -0.71 7.31
C ILE A 90 -0.69 -2.23 7.53
N LEU A 91 -1.79 -2.90 7.90
CA LEU A 91 -1.78 -4.33 8.19
C LEU A 91 -1.55 -5.15 6.91
N GLU A 92 -2.24 -4.82 5.82
CA GLU A 92 -2.02 -5.48 4.52
C GLU A 92 -0.63 -5.17 3.96
N TRP A 93 -0.20 -3.91 3.94
CA TRP A 93 1.12 -3.52 3.46
C TRP A 93 2.22 -4.25 4.23
N SER A 94 2.13 -4.27 5.56
CA SER A 94 3.14 -4.92 6.40
C SER A 94 3.15 -6.43 6.26
N ARG A 95 1.98 -7.07 6.07
CA ARG A 95 1.90 -8.50 5.77
C ARG A 95 2.66 -8.81 4.49
N ASP A 96 2.33 -8.12 3.41
CA ASP A 96 2.92 -8.39 2.10
C ASP A 96 4.41 -8.08 2.08
N HIS A 97 4.84 -7.02 2.76
CA HIS A 97 6.25 -6.68 2.92
C HIS A 97 7.04 -7.74 3.69
N ARG A 98 6.48 -8.26 4.79
CA ARG A 98 7.10 -9.37 5.55
C ARG A 98 7.15 -10.65 4.71
N VAL A 99 6.13 -10.93 3.90
CA VAL A 99 6.15 -12.07 2.95
C VAL A 99 7.25 -11.86 1.90
N HIS A 100 7.33 -10.68 1.31
CA HIS A 100 8.35 -10.32 0.33
C HIS A 100 9.75 -10.57 0.86
N HIS A 101 10.09 -10.06 2.05
CA HIS A 101 11.41 -10.28 2.64
C HIS A 101 11.70 -11.75 2.96
N LYS A 102 10.71 -12.51 3.45
CA LYS A 102 10.92 -13.91 3.87
C LYS A 102 11.02 -14.87 2.69
N TYR A 103 10.31 -14.59 1.60
CA TYR A 103 10.17 -15.51 0.47
C TYR A 103 10.54 -14.86 -0.87
N SER A 104 11.44 -13.87 -0.84
CA SER A 104 11.88 -13.11 -2.01
C SER A 104 12.25 -14.02 -3.17
N GLU A 105 11.89 -13.60 -4.39
CA GLU A 105 12.20 -14.30 -5.63
C GLU A 105 11.56 -15.70 -5.75
N THR A 106 10.49 -15.96 -4.99
CA THR A 106 9.66 -17.17 -5.11
C THR A 106 8.23 -16.82 -5.50
N ASP A 107 7.38 -17.82 -5.76
CA ASP A 107 5.96 -17.60 -6.01
C ASP A 107 5.15 -17.14 -4.78
N ALA A 108 5.74 -17.16 -3.59
CA ALA A 108 5.18 -16.49 -2.42
C ALA A 108 5.52 -14.99 -2.40
N ASP A 109 6.47 -14.57 -3.24
CA ASP A 109 6.80 -13.21 -3.68
C ASP A 109 5.61 -12.35 -4.16
N PRO A 110 4.99 -11.42 -3.39
CA PRO A 110 3.90 -10.61 -3.95
C PRO A 110 4.29 -9.86 -5.23
N HIS A 111 5.56 -9.43 -5.34
CA HIS A 111 6.11 -8.70 -6.47
C HIS A 111 7.45 -9.31 -6.91
N ASN A 112 7.47 -10.65 -7.01
CA ASN A 112 8.60 -11.48 -7.43
C ASN A 112 9.33 -10.93 -8.67
N ALA A 113 10.60 -10.52 -8.52
CA ALA A 113 11.34 -9.91 -9.62
C ALA A 113 11.75 -10.91 -10.72
N ARG A 114 11.77 -12.22 -10.43
CA ARG A 114 11.97 -13.28 -11.46
C ARG A 114 10.90 -13.30 -12.54
N ARG A 115 9.72 -12.71 -12.28
CA ARG A 115 8.64 -12.55 -13.27
C ARG A 115 8.85 -11.34 -14.19
N GLY A 116 9.98 -10.65 -14.07
CA GLY A 116 10.39 -9.54 -14.92
C GLY A 116 10.00 -8.16 -14.37
N PHE A 117 10.65 -7.14 -14.91
CA PHE A 117 10.52 -5.74 -14.48
C PHE A 117 9.07 -5.24 -14.43
N PHE A 118 8.29 -5.51 -15.49
CA PHE A 118 6.90 -5.04 -15.54
C PHE A 118 6.06 -5.62 -14.41
N PHE A 119 6.22 -6.92 -14.12
CA PHE A 119 5.48 -7.58 -13.05
C PHE A 119 5.83 -7.00 -11.68
N SER A 120 7.12 -6.89 -11.34
CA SER A 120 7.56 -6.40 -10.04
C SER A 120 7.30 -4.90 -9.84
N HIS A 121 7.27 -4.11 -10.91
CA HIS A 121 7.02 -2.67 -10.84
C HIS A 121 5.53 -2.33 -10.63
N ILE A 122 4.64 -2.88 -11.46
CA ILE A 122 3.19 -2.55 -11.40
C ILE A 122 2.29 -3.75 -11.73
N GLY A 123 2.76 -4.70 -12.53
CA GLY A 123 1.93 -5.81 -13.03
C GLY A 123 1.33 -6.67 -11.92
N TRP A 124 2.01 -6.82 -10.79
CA TRP A 124 1.51 -7.58 -9.63
C TRP A 124 0.22 -6.99 -9.02
N LEU A 125 -0.03 -5.69 -9.18
CA LEU A 125 -1.27 -5.04 -8.74
C LEU A 125 -2.45 -5.27 -9.70
N LEU A 126 -2.16 -5.66 -10.94
CA LEU A 126 -3.15 -5.81 -12.01
C LEU A 126 -3.67 -7.25 -12.16
N VAL A 127 -3.08 -8.19 -11.42
CA VAL A 127 -3.44 -9.61 -11.47
C VAL A 127 -3.76 -10.14 -10.08
N ARG A 128 -4.42 -11.30 -10.03
CA ARG A 128 -4.60 -12.00 -8.75
C ARG A 128 -3.25 -12.47 -8.21
N LYS A 129 -3.01 -12.22 -6.92
CA LYS A 129 -1.83 -12.74 -6.21
C LYS A 129 -1.76 -14.26 -6.34
N HIS A 130 -0.56 -14.80 -6.49
CA HIS A 130 -0.34 -16.24 -6.51
C HIS A 130 -0.83 -16.88 -5.19
N PRO A 131 -1.43 -18.08 -5.18
CA PRO A 131 -1.97 -18.70 -3.97
C PRO A 131 -0.96 -18.84 -2.83
N ASP A 132 0.33 -18.99 -3.16
CA ASP A 132 1.40 -19.09 -2.17
C ASP A 132 1.61 -17.82 -1.36
N VAL A 133 1.33 -16.64 -1.92
CA VAL A 133 1.38 -15.38 -1.18
C VAL A 133 0.45 -15.44 0.03
N ALA A 134 -0.79 -15.90 -0.18
CA ALA A 134 -1.77 -16.04 0.89
C ALA A 134 -1.43 -17.20 1.85
N ARG A 135 -1.00 -18.35 1.31
CA ARG A 135 -0.64 -19.52 2.12
C ARG A 135 0.54 -19.24 3.05
N LYS A 136 1.60 -18.62 2.53
CA LYS A 136 2.81 -18.27 3.28
C LYS A 136 2.60 -17.05 4.17
N GLY A 137 1.79 -16.08 3.75
CA GLY A 137 1.40 -14.94 4.58
C GLY A 137 0.69 -15.34 5.87
N LYS A 138 -0.14 -16.39 5.86
CA LYS A 138 -0.78 -16.93 7.08
C LYS A 138 0.20 -17.53 8.08
N GLN A 139 1.43 -17.86 7.66
CA GLN A 139 2.46 -18.43 8.52
C GLN A 139 3.31 -17.36 9.22
N LEU A 140 3.10 -16.08 8.89
CA LEU A 140 3.81 -14.98 9.52
C LEU A 140 3.11 -14.57 10.82
N ASP A 141 3.90 -14.28 11.84
CA ASP A 141 3.40 -13.62 13.03
C ASP A 141 3.01 -12.18 12.69
N MET A 142 1.74 -11.85 12.96
CA MET A 142 1.13 -10.53 12.77
C MET A 142 0.45 -10.04 14.05
N SER A 143 0.65 -10.75 15.18
CA SER A 143 -0.01 -10.48 16.46
C SER A 143 0.28 -9.06 16.96
N ASP A 144 1.48 -8.56 16.69
CA ASP A 144 1.90 -7.20 17.02
C ASP A 144 1.05 -6.13 16.34
N LEU A 145 0.67 -6.33 15.07
CA LEU A 145 -0.15 -5.38 14.33
C LEU A 145 -1.62 -5.49 14.73
N TYR A 146 -2.12 -6.70 15.00
CA TYR A 146 -3.48 -6.88 15.52
C TYR A 146 -3.66 -6.28 16.91
N ALA A 147 -2.62 -6.27 17.74
CA ALA A 147 -2.64 -5.64 19.06
C ALA A 147 -2.51 -4.10 18.99
N ASP A 148 -2.04 -3.54 17.88
CA ASP A 148 -1.92 -2.09 17.69
C ASP A 148 -3.27 -1.46 17.34
N LYS A 149 -3.88 -0.78 18.31
CA LYS A 149 -5.14 -0.04 18.12
C LYS A 149 -5.06 0.98 16.99
N VAL A 150 -3.92 1.64 16.76
CA VAL A 150 -3.78 2.64 15.69
C VAL A 150 -3.89 1.96 14.33
N VAL A 151 -3.22 0.82 14.15
CA VAL A 151 -3.29 0.01 12.91
C VAL A 151 -4.71 -0.50 12.69
N MET A 152 -5.34 -1.02 13.74
CA MET A 152 -6.69 -1.56 13.65
C MET A 152 -7.76 -0.49 13.41
N ILE A 153 -7.54 0.74 13.90
CA ILE A 153 -8.40 1.90 13.59
C ILE A 153 -8.25 2.28 12.12
N GLN A 154 -7.02 2.38 11.60
CA GLN A 154 -6.79 2.76 10.20
C GLN A 154 -7.43 1.79 9.20
N ARG A 155 -7.49 0.50 9.56
CA ARG A 155 -8.07 -0.56 8.73
C ARG A 155 -9.61 -0.57 8.70
N ARG A 156 -10.27 0.02 9.69
CA ARG A 156 -11.73 -0.05 9.88
C ARG A 156 -12.47 0.87 8.91
#